data_AF-A0A540MT13-F1
#
_entry.id   AF-A0A540MT13-F1
#
_cell.length_a   1.000
_cell.length_b   1.000
_cell.length_c   1.000
_cell.angle_alpha   90.00
_cell.angle_beta   90.00
_cell.angle_gamma   90.00
#
_symmetry.space_group_name_H-M   'P 1'
#
loop_
_entity.id
_entity.type
_entity.pdbx_description
1 polymer ?
#
loop_
_entity_poly.entity_id
_entity_poly.type
_entity_poly.pdbx_seq_one_letter_code
_entity_poly.pdbx_strand_id
1 'polypeptide(L)'
;MLTPGVKLSYGTAGFRADASILQSTLYRVGILAALRALKIQSVIGLMITASHNKVSDNGVKVADPSGGMLSQDWEPFADTLTNVRDPQQLVHLIAEFVENEKIAVDGAKSVEILLARDTRSSGESLVEAAKQGISSIIGAVAHDLGILTTPQLHWMVRARNKGLKVSDNDYFKQLSSSFRCLVDLITSGTHPSDVDDKLVVDGANGVGGEKLGTFEDDVDWFGY
;
A
#
# COMPACT_ATOMS: atom_id res chain seq x y z
N MET A 1 9.10 1.71 21.30
CA MET A 1 8.28 2.47 22.27
C MET A 1 7.76 3.73 21.59
N LEU A 2 6.63 4.30 22.04
CA LEU A 2 6.11 5.54 21.48
C LEU A 2 6.95 6.76 21.90
N THR A 3 7.08 7.74 21.01
CA THR A 3 7.71 9.02 21.31
C THR A 3 6.84 9.84 22.28
N PRO A 4 7.34 10.29 23.44
CA PRO A 4 6.56 11.06 24.40
C PRO A 4 5.99 12.35 23.78
N GLY A 5 4.73 12.66 24.10
CA GLY A 5 4.08 13.91 23.67
C GLY A 5 3.56 13.93 22.23
N VAL A 6 3.83 12.90 21.42
CA VAL A 6 3.29 12.79 20.05
C VAL A 6 1.98 12.01 20.07
N LYS A 7 0.97 12.55 19.37
CA LYS A 7 -0.27 11.84 19.04
C LYS A 7 -0.42 11.82 17.52
N LEU A 8 -0.52 10.62 16.94
CA LEU A 8 -0.74 10.43 15.50
C LEU A 8 -2.24 10.20 15.23
N SER A 9 -2.71 10.58 14.05
CA SER A 9 -4.08 10.28 13.62
C SER A 9 -4.05 9.78 12.17
N TYR A 10 -4.91 8.82 11.89
CA TYR A 10 -5.13 8.19 10.62
C TYR A 10 -6.06 9.11 9.83
N GLY A 11 -5.46 9.93 8.97
CA GLY A 11 -6.24 10.75 8.05
C GLY A 11 -6.61 9.99 6.78
N THR A 12 -7.23 10.69 5.84
CA THR A 12 -7.52 10.20 4.47
C THR A 12 -6.30 9.61 3.75
N ALA A 13 -5.09 10.00 4.14
CA ALA A 13 -3.84 9.52 3.55
C ALA A 13 -3.04 8.56 4.45
N GLY A 14 -3.66 8.04 5.51
CA GLY A 14 -3.03 7.22 6.55
C GLY A 14 -2.23 8.03 7.56
N PHE A 15 -1.30 7.38 8.26
CA PHE A 15 -0.38 8.04 9.19
C PHE A 15 0.78 8.67 8.43
N ARG A 16 1.13 9.91 8.79
CA ARG A 16 2.31 10.62 8.28
C ARG A 16 2.98 11.43 9.38
N ALA A 17 4.30 11.34 9.46
CA ALA A 17 5.12 12.11 10.38
C ALA A 17 6.59 12.02 9.94
N ASP A 18 7.48 12.65 10.72
CA ASP A 18 8.91 12.40 10.61
C ASP A 18 9.21 10.90 10.73
N ALA A 19 10.06 10.37 9.85
CA ALA A 19 10.32 8.94 9.80
C ALA A 19 10.92 8.38 11.10
N SER A 20 11.65 9.19 11.87
CA SER A 20 12.30 8.77 13.12
C SER A 20 11.33 8.31 14.20
N ILE A 21 10.06 8.72 14.12
CA ILE A 21 9.04 8.39 15.12
C ILE A 21 8.01 7.37 14.63
N LEU A 22 8.13 6.87 13.40
CA LEU A 22 7.12 6.01 12.77
C LEU A 22 7.33 4.51 12.97
N GLN A 23 8.48 4.07 13.49
CA GLN A 23 8.78 2.64 13.62
C GLN A 23 7.73 1.89 14.47
N SER A 24 7.38 2.42 15.65
CA SER A 24 6.34 1.83 16.50
C SER A 24 4.96 1.90 15.86
N THR A 25 4.69 2.94 15.06
CA THR A 25 3.43 3.09 14.33
C THR A 25 3.29 2.02 13.27
N LEU A 26 4.33 1.76 12.48
CA LEU A 26 4.27 0.78 11.39
C LEU A 26 4.21 -0.65 11.89
N TYR A 27 4.87 -0.97 13.01
CA TYR A 27 4.63 -2.23 13.71
C TYR A 27 3.15 -2.42 14.05
N ARG A 28 2.51 -1.40 14.62
CA ARG A 28 1.10 -1.48 15.03
C ARG A 28 0.14 -1.47 13.84
N VAL A 29 0.49 -0.77 12.76
CA VAL A 29 -0.26 -0.83 11.49
C VAL A 29 -0.11 -2.21 10.83
N GLY A 30 1.03 -2.88 11.01
CA GLY A 30 1.20 -4.28 10.63
C GLY A 30 0.19 -5.20 11.34
N ILE A 31 0.00 -5.02 12.65
CA ILE A 31 -1.04 -5.72 13.42
C ILE A 31 -2.43 -5.38 12.89
N LEU A 32 -2.74 -4.08 12.71
CA LEU A 32 -4.02 -3.61 12.17
C LEU A 32 -4.35 -4.30 10.84
N ALA A 33 -3.39 -4.34 9.91
CA ALA A 33 -3.56 -4.94 8.60
C ALA A 33 -3.78 -6.45 8.69
N ALA A 34 -3.07 -7.15 9.57
CA ALA A 34 -3.27 -8.57 9.80
C ALA A 34 -4.67 -8.88 10.36
N LEU A 35 -5.12 -8.12 11.37
CA LEU A 35 -6.47 -8.24 11.92
C LEU A 35 -7.54 -7.93 10.87
N ARG A 36 -7.33 -6.89 10.07
CA ARG A 36 -8.24 -6.52 8.97
C ARG A 36 -8.35 -7.64 7.94
N ALA A 37 -7.21 -8.20 7.51
CA ALA A 37 -7.15 -9.29 6.55
C ALA A 37 -7.85 -10.55 7.09
N LEU A 38 -7.65 -10.90 8.36
CA LEU A 38 -8.32 -12.03 9.01
C LEU A 38 -9.83 -11.82 9.13
N LYS A 39 -10.28 -10.61 9.52
CA LYS A 39 -11.70 -10.28 9.65
C LYS A 39 -12.47 -10.51 8.35
N ILE A 40 -11.89 -10.07 7.22
CA ILE A 40 -12.54 -10.10 5.91
C ILE A 40 -12.12 -11.30 5.05
N GLN A 41 -11.16 -12.09 5.52
CA GLN A 41 -10.55 -13.22 4.81
C GLN A 41 -10.11 -12.84 3.38
N SER A 42 -9.36 -11.75 3.25
CA SER A 42 -8.90 -11.21 1.97
C SER A 42 -7.51 -10.58 2.08
N VAL A 43 -6.88 -10.34 0.93
CA VAL A 43 -5.56 -9.70 0.84
C VAL A 43 -5.68 -8.20 1.15
N ILE A 44 -4.80 -7.69 2.00
CA ILE A 44 -4.68 -6.27 2.37
C ILE A 44 -3.34 -5.71 1.88
N GLY A 45 -3.29 -4.41 1.56
CA GLY A 45 -2.04 -3.73 1.22
C GLY A 45 -1.58 -2.72 2.27
N LEU A 46 -0.27 -2.56 2.40
CA LEU A 46 0.38 -1.48 3.15
C LEU A 46 1.34 -0.72 2.25
N MET A 47 1.02 0.56 1.98
CA MET A 47 1.89 1.45 1.21
C MET A 47 2.67 2.35 2.15
N ILE A 48 3.99 2.20 2.21
CA ILE A 48 4.89 3.04 3.00
C ILE A 48 5.34 4.22 2.13
N THR A 49 4.78 5.39 2.38
CA THR A 49 5.07 6.63 1.65
C THR A 49 4.49 7.84 2.39
N ALA A 50 5.15 9.00 2.25
CA ALA A 50 4.54 10.29 2.56
C ALA A 50 4.21 11.12 1.31
N SER A 51 4.21 10.53 0.11
CA SER A 51 3.84 11.22 -1.13
C SER A 51 4.65 12.54 -1.30
N HIS A 52 3.97 13.68 -1.39
CA HIS A 52 4.55 15.01 -1.62
C HIS A 52 5.27 15.64 -0.40
N ASN A 53 5.27 14.99 0.76
CA ASN A 53 5.91 15.50 1.97
C ASN A 53 7.45 15.60 1.83
N LYS A 54 8.10 16.31 2.77
CA LYS A 54 9.57 16.43 2.84
C LYS A 54 10.23 15.07 2.95
N VAL A 55 11.46 14.91 2.46
CA VAL A 55 12.19 13.62 2.44
C VAL A 55 12.37 12.98 3.84
N SER A 56 12.46 13.80 4.90
CA SER A 56 12.54 13.35 6.29
C SER A 56 11.26 12.67 6.78
N ASP A 57 10.11 13.02 6.21
CA ASP A 57 8.83 12.42 6.56
C ASP A 57 8.70 11.03 5.92
N ASN A 58 7.87 10.19 6.52
CA ASN A 58 7.32 9.02 5.84
C ASN A 58 5.89 8.79 6.34
N GLY A 59 5.30 7.66 5.96
CA GLY A 59 3.95 7.35 6.35
C GLY A 59 3.56 5.94 5.97
N VAL A 60 2.35 5.56 6.34
CA VAL A 60 1.75 4.31 5.91
C VAL A 60 0.25 4.51 5.69
N LYS A 61 -0.26 3.90 4.63
CA LYS A 61 -1.70 3.79 4.38
C LYS A 61 -2.06 2.33 4.10
N VAL A 62 -3.27 1.95 4.48
CA VAL A 62 -3.82 0.62 4.25
C VAL A 62 -4.72 0.65 3.00
N ALA A 63 -4.55 -0.35 2.14
CA ALA A 63 -5.43 -0.61 1.00
C ALA A 63 -6.32 -1.83 1.29
N ASP A 64 -7.63 -1.62 1.27
CA ASP A 64 -8.63 -2.68 1.45
C ASP A 64 -8.77 -3.53 0.16
N PRO A 65 -9.48 -4.68 0.20
CA PRO A 65 -9.41 -5.70 -0.87
C PRO A 65 -9.79 -5.23 -2.27
N SER A 66 -10.64 -4.20 -2.37
CA SER A 66 -11.04 -3.59 -3.64
C SER A 66 -9.92 -2.76 -4.29
N GLY A 67 -8.81 -2.52 -3.58
CA GLY A 67 -7.85 -1.47 -3.87
C GLY A 67 -8.31 -0.10 -3.38
N GLY A 68 -9.41 -0.02 -2.61
CA GLY A 68 -9.84 1.20 -1.94
C GLY A 68 -9.01 1.51 -0.69
N MET A 69 -9.27 2.64 -0.07
CA MET A 69 -8.70 2.97 1.24
C MET A 69 -9.29 2.08 2.34
N LEU A 70 -8.63 2.05 3.49
CA LEU A 70 -9.16 1.44 4.72
C LEU A 70 -10.62 1.89 4.97
N SER A 71 -11.47 0.94 5.34
CA SER A 71 -12.81 1.24 5.84
C SER A 71 -12.78 2.24 6.98
N GLN A 72 -13.59 3.31 6.88
CA GLN A 72 -13.62 4.38 7.87
C GLN A 72 -13.91 3.89 9.30
N ASP A 73 -14.75 2.85 9.44
CA ASP A 73 -15.05 2.24 10.74
C ASP A 73 -13.82 1.65 11.46
N TRP A 74 -12.71 1.42 10.75
CA TRP A 74 -11.44 0.91 11.30
C TRP A 74 -10.45 2.02 11.68
N GLU A 75 -10.66 3.26 11.21
CA GLU A 75 -9.78 4.39 11.49
C GLU A 75 -9.72 4.74 13.00
N PRO A 76 -10.83 4.76 13.77
CA PRO A 76 -10.78 5.01 15.22
C PRO A 76 -9.95 3.97 15.98
N PHE A 77 -10.01 2.71 15.55
CA PHE A 77 -9.19 1.65 16.13
C PHE A 77 -7.71 1.82 15.74
N ALA A 78 -7.42 2.17 14.48
CA ALA A 78 -6.06 2.49 14.04
C ALA A 78 -5.42 3.60 14.89
N ASP A 79 -6.18 4.67 15.16
CA ASP A 79 -5.74 5.78 16.01
C ASP A 79 -5.46 5.32 17.44
N THR A 80 -6.39 4.56 18.02
CA THR A 80 -6.22 4.10 19.40
C THR A 80 -5.02 3.17 19.49
N LEU A 81 -4.94 2.17 18.62
CA LEU A 81 -3.87 1.17 18.57
C LEU A 81 -2.48 1.82 18.46
N THR A 82 -2.33 2.81 17.58
CA THR A 82 -1.04 3.49 17.35
C THR A 82 -0.63 4.43 18.49
N ASN A 83 -1.56 4.87 19.33
CA ASN A 83 -1.27 5.81 20.43
C ASN A 83 -1.24 5.18 21.84
N VAL A 84 -1.58 3.89 22.01
CA VAL A 84 -1.47 3.21 23.32
C VAL A 84 -0.02 3.16 23.81
N ARG A 85 0.26 3.68 25.00
CA ARG A 85 1.63 3.76 25.53
C ARG A 85 2.05 2.53 26.30
N ASP A 86 1.13 1.96 27.07
CA ASP A 86 1.40 0.84 27.95
C ASP A 86 1.32 -0.50 27.18
N PRO A 87 2.36 -1.36 27.25
CA PRO A 87 2.36 -2.64 26.54
C PRO A 87 1.22 -3.58 26.96
N GLN A 88 0.86 -3.62 28.24
CA GLN A 88 -0.23 -4.47 28.74
C GLN A 88 -1.59 -3.98 28.22
N GLN A 89 -1.81 -2.66 28.21
CA GLN A 89 -2.99 -2.06 27.58
C GLN A 89 -3.04 -2.32 26.08
N LEU A 90 -1.90 -2.34 25.39
CA LEU A 90 -1.86 -2.66 23.95
C LEU A 90 -2.36 -4.08 23.69
N VAL A 91 -1.89 -5.05 24.46
CA VAL A 91 -2.35 -6.44 24.35
C VAL A 91 -3.83 -6.56 24.68
N HIS A 92 -4.28 -5.92 25.76
CA HIS A 92 -5.69 -5.92 26.15
C HIS A 92 -6.59 -5.32 25.06
N LEU A 93 -6.20 -4.17 24.50
CA LEU A 93 -6.92 -3.51 23.41
C LEU A 93 -7.04 -4.40 22.18
N ILE A 94 -5.97 -5.11 21.80
CA ILE A 94 -6.00 -6.04 20.66
C ILE A 94 -6.96 -7.19 20.94
N ALA A 95 -6.89 -7.79 22.14
CA ALA A 95 -7.74 -8.92 22.52
C ALA A 95 -9.22 -8.52 22.54
N GLU A 96 -9.55 -7.38 23.16
CA GLU A 96 -10.91 -6.83 23.21
C GLU A 96 -11.43 -6.54 21.80
N PHE A 97 -10.61 -5.93 20.93
CA PHE A 97 -11.02 -5.65 19.55
C PHE A 97 -11.27 -6.93 18.75
N VAL A 98 -10.40 -7.94 18.87
CA VAL A 98 -10.57 -9.26 18.23
C VAL A 98 -11.88 -9.91 18.64
N GLU A 99 -12.23 -9.87 19.93
CA GLU A 99 -13.48 -10.44 20.45
C GLU A 99 -14.71 -9.66 19.93
N ASN A 100 -14.69 -8.33 20.05
CA ASN A 100 -15.79 -7.46 19.64
C ASN A 100 -16.07 -7.55 18.13
N GLU A 101 -15.00 -7.54 17.33
CA GLU A 101 -15.09 -7.70 15.88
C GLU A 101 -15.25 -9.17 15.46
N LYS A 102 -15.26 -10.14 16.40
CA LYS A 102 -15.41 -11.57 16.10
C LYS A 102 -14.39 -12.05 15.05
N ILE A 103 -13.14 -11.66 15.21
CA ILE A 103 -12.05 -12.01 14.29
C ILE A 103 -11.58 -13.42 14.63
N ALA A 104 -11.69 -14.34 13.67
CA ALA A 104 -11.17 -15.70 13.83
C ALA A 104 -9.64 -15.67 13.69
N VAL A 105 -8.93 -15.72 14.82
CA VAL A 105 -7.47 -15.86 14.87
C VAL A 105 -7.02 -17.31 14.94
N ASP A 106 -7.82 -18.19 15.56
CA ASP A 106 -7.54 -19.62 15.66
C ASP A 106 -8.25 -20.42 14.57
N GLY A 107 -7.49 -21.29 13.89
CA GLY A 107 -8.03 -22.19 12.85
C GLY A 107 -8.46 -21.49 11.55
N ALA A 108 -8.27 -20.18 11.43
CA ALA A 108 -8.54 -19.43 10.21
C ALA A 108 -7.56 -19.81 9.09
N LYS A 109 -7.99 -19.59 7.83
CA LYS A 109 -7.07 -19.69 6.69
C LYS A 109 -6.03 -18.60 6.79
N SER A 110 -4.81 -18.91 6.34
CA SER A 110 -3.75 -17.92 6.23
C SER A 110 -4.18 -16.78 5.32
N VAL A 111 -3.84 -15.55 5.70
CA VAL A 111 -4.11 -14.32 4.93
C VAL A 111 -2.81 -13.64 4.54
N GLU A 112 -2.85 -12.94 3.40
CA GLU A 112 -1.70 -12.25 2.83
C GLU A 112 -1.80 -10.73 3.02
N ILE A 113 -0.68 -10.11 3.37
CA ILE A 113 -0.53 -8.66 3.44
C ILE A 113 0.59 -8.27 2.48
N LEU A 114 0.25 -7.49 1.45
CA LEU A 114 1.20 -6.96 0.48
C LEU A 114 1.80 -5.67 1.00
N LEU A 115 3.13 -5.56 1.07
CA LEU A 115 3.83 -4.35 1.44
C LEU A 115 4.55 -3.77 0.24
N ALA A 116 4.55 -2.45 0.12
CA ALA A 116 5.38 -1.75 -0.83
C ALA A 116 5.78 -0.39 -0.30
N ARG A 117 6.87 0.17 -0.82
CA ARG A 117 7.39 1.48 -0.42
C ARG A 117 7.72 2.37 -1.61
N ASP A 118 7.82 3.67 -1.36
CA ASP A 118 8.49 4.59 -2.29
C ASP A 118 10.03 4.56 -2.10
N THR A 119 10.71 5.51 -2.72
CA THR A 119 12.18 5.62 -2.74
C THR A 119 12.77 6.32 -1.50
N ARG A 120 11.97 6.64 -0.48
CA ARG A 120 12.50 7.27 0.75
C ARG A 120 13.48 6.34 1.46
N SER A 121 14.60 6.89 1.93
CA SER A 121 15.67 6.15 2.61
C SER A 121 15.22 5.45 3.89
N SER A 122 14.22 6.00 4.59
CA SER A 122 13.62 5.37 5.77
C SER A 122 12.70 4.19 5.45
N GLY A 123 12.34 3.97 4.18
CA GLY A 123 11.33 3.00 3.78
C GLY A 123 11.65 1.56 4.18
N GLU A 124 12.92 1.14 4.08
CA GLU A 124 13.30 -0.25 4.39
C GLU A 124 13.11 -0.61 5.86
N SER A 125 13.60 0.23 6.78
CA SER A 125 13.46 -0.01 8.22
C SER A 125 11.99 0.04 8.65
N LEU A 126 11.19 0.87 7.99
CA LEU A 126 9.76 1.00 8.21
C LEU A 126 8.97 -0.20 7.69
N VAL A 127 9.33 -0.77 6.54
CA VAL A 127 8.79 -2.04 6.02
C VAL A 127 9.09 -3.18 6.99
N GLU A 128 10.32 -3.27 7.50
CA GLU A 128 10.69 -4.31 8.48
C GLU A 128 9.87 -4.20 9.78
N ALA A 129 9.64 -2.98 10.27
CA ALA A 129 8.78 -2.77 11.44
C ALA A 129 7.35 -3.28 11.18
N ALA A 130 6.78 -2.99 10.00
CA ALA A 130 5.45 -3.47 9.62
C ALA A 130 5.41 -5.01 9.51
N LYS A 131 6.43 -5.63 8.91
CA LYS A 131 6.56 -7.10 8.80
C LYS A 131 6.60 -7.77 10.17
N GLN A 132 7.31 -7.20 11.14
CA GLN A 132 7.31 -7.72 12.52
C GLN A 132 5.92 -7.64 13.16
N GLY A 133 5.20 -6.54 12.95
CA GLY A 133 3.82 -6.39 13.40
C GLY A 133 2.88 -7.43 12.80
N ILE A 134 2.95 -7.62 11.48
CA ILE A 134 2.16 -8.64 10.78
C ILE A 134 2.46 -10.04 11.34
N SER A 135 3.74 -10.36 11.46
CA SER A 135 4.20 -11.70 11.91
C SER A 135 3.85 -12.00 13.37
N SER A 136 3.46 -10.98 14.15
CA SER A 136 2.98 -11.17 15.53
C SER A 136 1.55 -11.72 15.61
N ILE A 137 0.82 -11.75 14.49
CA ILE A 137 -0.54 -12.28 14.39
C ILE A 137 -0.50 -13.62 13.66
N ILE A 138 -0.98 -14.67 14.34
CA ILE A 138 -1.01 -16.04 13.79
C ILE A 138 -1.87 -16.07 12.53
N GLY A 139 -1.38 -16.73 11.48
CA GLY A 139 -2.09 -16.86 10.20
C GLY A 139 -1.92 -15.66 9.25
N ALA A 140 -1.18 -14.62 9.62
CA ALA A 140 -0.89 -13.50 8.73
C ALA A 140 0.51 -13.62 8.11
N VAL A 141 0.61 -13.43 6.80
CA VAL A 141 1.87 -13.54 6.04
C VAL A 141 2.15 -12.24 5.30
N ALA A 142 3.35 -11.69 5.51
CA ALA A 142 3.81 -10.48 4.84
C ALA A 142 4.52 -10.81 3.52
N HIS A 143 4.13 -10.13 2.45
CA HIS A 143 4.77 -10.20 1.13
C HIS A 143 5.30 -8.81 0.76
N ASP A 144 6.62 -8.64 0.84
CA ASP A 144 7.29 -7.41 0.42
C ASP A 144 7.45 -7.39 -1.10
N LEU A 145 6.77 -6.44 -1.75
CA LEU A 145 6.81 -6.21 -3.19
C LEU A 145 7.85 -5.16 -3.59
N GLY A 146 8.60 -4.62 -2.62
CA GLY A 146 9.68 -3.68 -2.85
C GLY A 146 9.19 -2.28 -3.21
N ILE A 147 9.85 -1.68 -4.20
CA ILE A 147 9.61 -0.30 -4.63
C ILE A 147 8.45 -0.29 -5.62
N LEU A 148 7.34 0.35 -5.26
CA LEU A 148 6.17 0.55 -6.12
C LEU A 148 5.63 1.97 -5.99
N THR A 149 4.92 2.43 -7.00
CA THR A 149 4.03 3.58 -6.85
C THR A 149 2.81 3.19 -6.01
N THR A 150 2.17 4.18 -5.37
CA THR A 150 0.90 3.91 -4.63
C THR A 150 -0.17 3.28 -5.53
N PRO A 151 -0.44 3.76 -6.76
CA PRO A 151 -1.43 3.13 -7.63
C PRO A 151 -1.11 1.67 -7.99
N GLN A 152 0.16 1.32 -8.16
CA GLN A 152 0.58 -0.07 -8.41
C GLN A 152 0.18 -0.97 -7.25
N LEU A 153 0.52 -0.62 -6.00
CA LEU A 153 0.13 -1.46 -4.85
C LEU A 153 -1.39 -1.61 -4.74
N HIS A 154 -2.16 -0.53 -4.90
CA HIS A 154 -3.63 -0.59 -4.87
C HIS A 154 -4.19 -1.51 -5.97
N TRP A 155 -3.63 -1.44 -7.18
CA TRP A 155 -3.99 -2.35 -8.27
C TRP A 155 -3.64 -3.80 -7.92
N MET A 156 -2.45 -4.06 -7.36
CA MET A 156 -1.99 -5.39 -7.01
C MET A 156 -2.85 -6.04 -5.92
N VAL A 157 -3.28 -5.27 -4.91
CA VAL A 157 -4.24 -5.74 -3.89
C VAL A 157 -5.54 -6.16 -4.53
N ARG A 158 -6.11 -5.31 -5.39
CA ARG A 158 -7.36 -5.61 -6.10
C ARG A 158 -7.23 -6.84 -7.01
N ALA A 159 -6.12 -6.96 -7.72
CA ALA A 159 -5.86 -8.06 -8.65
C ALA A 159 -5.65 -9.39 -7.90
N ARG A 160 -4.87 -9.40 -6.81
CA ARG A 160 -4.69 -10.58 -5.95
C ARG A 160 -6.01 -11.09 -5.38
N ASN A 161 -6.88 -10.21 -4.91
CA ASN A 161 -8.21 -10.58 -4.41
C ASN A 161 -9.15 -11.12 -5.50
N LYS A 162 -8.83 -10.92 -6.78
CA LYS A 162 -9.53 -11.55 -7.92
C LYS A 162 -8.86 -12.86 -8.39
N GLY A 163 -7.86 -13.35 -7.66
CA GLY A 163 -7.11 -14.56 -8.00
C GLY A 163 -6.09 -14.36 -9.13
N LEU A 164 -5.75 -13.11 -9.48
CA LEU A 164 -4.77 -12.81 -10.52
C LEU A 164 -3.35 -12.82 -9.95
N LYS A 165 -2.38 -13.20 -10.79
CA LYS A 165 -0.97 -12.92 -10.52
C LYS A 165 -0.71 -11.43 -10.64
N VAL A 166 0.27 -10.95 -9.90
CA VAL A 166 0.64 -9.53 -9.88
C VAL A 166 2.14 -9.37 -9.96
N SER A 167 2.56 -8.45 -10.80
CA SER A 167 3.93 -7.98 -10.99
C SER A 167 3.87 -6.57 -11.59
N ASP A 168 5.01 -5.86 -11.62
CA ASP A 168 5.13 -4.61 -12.38
C ASP A 168 4.68 -4.80 -13.84
N ASN A 169 5.14 -5.87 -14.49
CA ASN A 169 4.80 -6.19 -15.87
C ASN A 169 3.30 -6.44 -16.07
N ASP A 170 2.62 -7.12 -15.15
CA ASP A 170 1.17 -7.33 -15.26
C ASP A 170 0.39 -6.00 -15.16
N TYR A 171 0.84 -5.08 -14.31
CA TYR A 171 0.28 -3.73 -14.21
C TYR A 171 0.50 -2.94 -15.51
N PHE A 172 1.73 -2.93 -16.02
CA PHE A 172 2.11 -2.26 -17.27
C PHE A 172 1.36 -2.80 -18.48
N LYS A 173 1.23 -4.13 -18.61
CA LYS A 173 0.44 -4.76 -19.66
C LYS A 173 -1.02 -4.33 -19.62
N GLN A 174 -1.63 -4.31 -18.44
CA GLN A 174 -3.02 -3.87 -18.33
C GLN A 174 -3.20 -2.40 -18.72
N LEU A 175 -2.29 -1.50 -18.31
CA LEU A 175 -2.35 -0.09 -18.70
C LEU A 175 -2.19 0.07 -20.22
N SER A 176 -1.13 -0.49 -20.78
CA SER A 176 -0.80 -0.35 -22.20
C SER A 176 -1.88 -0.96 -23.10
N SER A 177 -2.41 -2.15 -22.78
CA SER A 177 -3.49 -2.77 -23.55
C SER A 177 -4.77 -1.94 -23.52
N SER A 178 -5.12 -1.37 -22.36
CA SER A 178 -6.31 -0.53 -22.20
C SER A 178 -6.16 0.78 -22.97
N PHE A 179 -4.96 1.37 -22.93
CA PHE A 179 -4.65 2.58 -23.67
C PHE A 179 -4.71 2.35 -25.19
N ARG A 180 -4.12 1.26 -25.70
CA ARG A 180 -4.21 0.91 -27.13
C ARG A 180 -5.65 0.77 -27.60
N CYS A 181 -6.47 0.02 -26.85
CA CYS A 181 -7.88 -0.13 -27.16
C CYS A 181 -8.61 1.23 -27.25
N LEU A 182 -8.29 2.17 -26.35
CA LEU A 182 -8.84 3.53 -26.41
C LEU A 182 -8.35 4.29 -27.66
N VAL A 183 -7.06 4.23 -27.97
CA VAL A 183 -6.47 4.89 -29.13
C VAL A 183 -7.06 4.36 -30.44
N ASP A 184 -7.20 3.04 -30.58
CA ASP A 184 -7.79 2.39 -31.77
C ASP A 184 -9.24 2.83 -32.02
N LEU A 185 -9.99 3.13 -30.97
CA LEU A 185 -11.35 3.68 -31.10
C LEU A 185 -11.35 5.12 -31.64
N ILE A 186 -10.32 5.92 -31.33
CA ILE A 186 -10.23 7.33 -31.73
C ILE A 186 -9.67 7.46 -33.16
N THR A 187 -8.68 6.66 -33.53
CA THR A 187 -7.96 6.77 -34.81
C THR A 187 -8.75 6.24 -36.01
N SER A 188 -9.88 5.55 -35.78
CA SER A 188 -10.75 5.04 -36.85
C SER A 188 -11.49 6.10 -37.69
N GLY A 189 -11.25 7.41 -37.46
CA GLY A 189 -11.86 8.51 -38.23
C GLY A 189 -10.98 9.71 -38.60
N THR A 190 -9.71 9.78 -38.15
CA THR A 190 -8.80 10.90 -38.43
C THR A 190 -7.37 10.41 -38.53
N HIS A 191 -6.73 10.59 -39.70
CA HIS A 191 -5.30 10.38 -39.86
C HIS A 191 -4.54 11.43 -39.03
N PRO A 192 -3.62 11.05 -38.14
CA PRO A 192 -2.82 12.00 -37.39
C PRO A 192 -1.74 12.56 -38.33
N SER A 193 -2.06 13.66 -39.01
CA SER A 193 -1.08 14.57 -39.57
C SER A 193 -1.06 15.82 -38.71
N ASP A 194 0.13 16.14 -38.16
CA ASP A 194 0.49 17.37 -37.43
C ASP A 194 0.05 17.52 -35.96
N VAL A 195 0.28 16.51 -35.11
CA VAL A 195 0.33 16.73 -33.65
C VAL A 195 1.76 16.52 -33.16
N ASP A 196 2.29 17.44 -32.36
CA ASP A 196 3.59 17.26 -31.71
C ASP A 196 3.44 16.16 -30.66
N ASP A 197 3.85 14.94 -31.03
CA ASP A 197 3.62 13.70 -30.27
C ASP A 197 4.54 13.55 -29.04
N LYS A 198 5.30 14.60 -28.68
CA LYS A 198 6.28 14.54 -27.60
C LYS A 198 5.66 14.92 -26.25
N LEU A 199 5.60 13.96 -25.33
CA LEU A 199 5.30 14.19 -23.92
C LEU A 199 6.59 14.22 -23.09
N VAL A 200 6.79 15.27 -22.30
CA VAL A 200 7.88 15.36 -21.31
C VAL A 200 7.28 15.24 -19.92
N VAL A 201 7.79 14.31 -19.11
CA VAL A 201 7.28 14.03 -17.76
C VAL A 201 8.37 14.30 -16.72
N ASP A 202 8.11 15.19 -15.78
CA ASP A 202 8.92 15.35 -14.58
C ASP A 202 8.52 14.29 -13.54
N GLY A 203 9.40 13.32 -13.31
CA GLY A 203 9.21 12.24 -12.34
C GLY A 203 9.42 12.64 -10.87
N ALA A 204 9.70 13.93 -10.59
CA ALA A 204 9.96 14.49 -9.26
C ALA A 204 11.08 13.78 -8.47
N ASN A 205 12.01 13.12 -9.19
CA ASN A 205 13.03 12.21 -8.61
C ASN A 205 12.44 11.11 -7.71
N GLY A 206 11.17 10.77 -7.92
CA GLY A 206 10.45 9.76 -7.15
C GLY A 206 10.27 8.46 -7.91
N VAL A 207 9.66 7.48 -7.22
CA VAL A 207 9.34 6.16 -7.79
C VAL A 207 8.56 6.21 -9.10
N GLY A 208 7.76 7.26 -9.34
CA GLY A 208 7.01 7.42 -10.58
C GLY A 208 7.90 7.57 -11.81
N GLY A 209 9.01 8.31 -11.69
CA GLY A 209 9.98 8.46 -12.79
C GLY A 209 10.68 7.13 -13.11
N GLU A 210 11.10 6.40 -12.08
CA GLU A 210 11.71 5.08 -12.23
C GLU A 210 10.76 4.09 -12.92
N LYS A 211 9.51 3.99 -12.45
CA LYS A 211 8.52 3.07 -13.02
C LYS A 211 8.07 3.48 -14.42
N LEU A 212 8.06 4.76 -14.74
CA LEU A 212 7.77 5.23 -16.09
C LEU A 212 8.89 4.83 -17.07
N GLY A 213 10.15 4.92 -16.64
CA GLY A 213 11.28 4.41 -17.44
C GLY A 213 11.16 2.91 -17.71
N THR A 214 10.86 2.11 -16.68
CA THR A 214 10.60 0.67 -16.88
C THR A 214 9.41 0.40 -17.79
N PHE A 215 8.34 1.19 -17.66
CA PHE A 215 7.15 1.07 -18.50
C PHE A 215 7.44 1.37 -19.98
N GLU A 216 8.32 2.33 -20.26
CA GLU A 216 8.76 2.64 -21.62
C GLU A 216 9.55 1.47 -22.24
N ASP A 217 10.44 0.85 -21.47
CA ASP A 217 11.26 -0.28 -21.92
C ASP A 217 10.44 -1.58 -22.13
N ASP A 218 9.46 -1.83 -21.25
CA ASP A 218 8.70 -3.10 -21.22
C ASP A 218 7.50 -3.13 -22.17
N VAL A 219 7.03 -1.96 -22.62
CA VAL A 219 5.86 -1.85 -23.49
C VAL A 219 6.31 -1.65 -24.92
N ASP A 220 6.08 -2.66 -25.76
CA ASP A 220 6.19 -2.51 -27.21
C ASP A 220 5.04 -1.66 -27.74
N TRP A 221 5.18 -0.34 -27.67
CA TRP A 221 4.16 0.64 -28.06
C TRP A 221 3.72 0.52 -29.51
N PHE A 222 4.59 0.01 -30.39
CA PHE A 222 4.42 0.11 -31.83
C PHE A 222 4.15 -1.21 -32.54
N GLY A 223 4.24 -2.37 -31.88
CA GLY A 223 3.78 -3.63 -32.44
C GLY A 223 4.29 -3.86 -33.87
N TYR A 224 5.62 -3.86 -34.03
CA TYR A 224 6.31 -4.39 -35.21
C TYR A 224 7.24 -5.53 -34.80
#